data_AF-Q9ZSV5-F1
#
_entry.id   AF-Q9ZSV5-F1
#
_cell.length_a   1.000
_cell.length_b   1.000
_cell.length_c   1.000
_cell.angle_alpha   90.00
_cell.angle_beta   90.00
_cell.angle_gamma   90.00
#
_symmetry.space_group_name_H-M   'P 1'
#
loop_
_entity.id
_entity.type
_entity.pdbx_description
1 polymer ?
#
loop_
_entity_poly.entity_id
_entity_poly.type
_entity_poly.pdbx_seq_one_letter_code
_entity_poly.pdbx_strand_id
1 'polypeptide(L)'
;NIKVNEQPQPEQVEAEEGNTNVQINVIFTVSVTKEDQSLILDIQIAGDQFLIDHVAIEPKDGFPSDSYYTGPVFDELDEDMVTGFYDYLEERGINTDLANYLVSLLHDKEQREYTGWLGRVKDFLSK
;
A
#
# COMPACT_ATOMS: atom_id res chain seq x y z
N ASN A 1 6.59 -24.67 -14.57
CA ASN A 1 5.77 -24.33 -13.38
C ASN A 1 5.46 -22.84 -13.42
N ILE A 2 4.38 -22.47 -14.11
CA ILE A 2 3.88 -21.10 -14.15
C ILE A 2 3.05 -20.94 -12.88
N LYS A 3 3.44 -20.03 -11.99
CA LYS A 3 2.57 -19.62 -10.87
C LYS A 3 1.39 -18.89 -11.49
N VAL A 4 0.27 -19.60 -11.62
CA VAL A 4 -1.01 -19.00 -11.98
C VAL A 4 -1.31 -18.01 -10.86
N ASN A 5 -1.46 -16.74 -11.22
CA ASN A 5 -1.96 -15.74 -10.29
C ASN A 5 -3.27 -16.28 -9.73
N GLU A 6 -3.35 -16.53 -8.41
CA GLU A 6 -4.58 -16.93 -7.73
C GLU A 6 -5.52 -15.72 -7.70
N GLN A 7 -5.99 -15.34 -8.89
CA GLN A 7 -7.17 -14.49 -9.02
C GLN A 7 -8.31 -15.28 -8.40
N PRO A 8 -9.05 -14.72 -7.42
CA PRO A 8 -10.24 -15.39 -6.92
C PRO A 8 -11.13 -15.71 -8.11
N GLN A 9 -11.60 -16.96 -8.19
CA GLN A 9 -12.59 -17.32 -9.19
C GLN A 9 -13.79 -16.38 -9.00
N PRO A 10 -14.39 -15.84 -10.06
CA PRO A 10 -15.64 -15.12 -9.91
C PRO A 10 -16.66 -16.12 -9.33
N GLU A 11 -16.98 -15.96 -8.05
CA GLU A 11 -18.17 -16.59 -7.50
C GLU A 11 -19.33 -16.21 -8.42
N GLN A 12 -20.19 -17.18 -8.73
CA GLN A 12 -21.44 -16.88 -9.41
C GLN A 12 -22.31 -16.06 -8.45
N VAL A 13 -22.08 -14.76 -8.42
CA VAL A 13 -22.96 -13.80 -7.78
C VAL A 13 -24.19 -13.68 -8.69
N GLU A 14 -25.30 -14.27 -8.23
CA GLU A 14 -26.61 -13.76 -8.62
C GLU A 14 -26.57 -12.24 -8.41
N ALA A 15 -26.96 -11.49 -9.42
CA ALA A 15 -26.93 -10.04 -9.39
C ALA A 15 -27.94 -9.52 -8.35
N GLU A 16 -27.53 -9.49 -7.09
CA GLU A 16 -28.08 -8.54 -6.14
C GLU A 16 -27.56 -7.17 -6.55
N GLU A 17 -28.47 -6.23 -6.85
CA GLU A 17 -28.16 -4.81 -6.92
C GLU A 17 -27.74 -4.34 -5.52
N GLY A 18 -26.52 -4.69 -5.12
CA GLY A 18 -25.97 -4.47 -3.81
C GLY A 18 -24.52 -4.03 -3.96
N ASN A 19 -24.30 -2.73 -3.83
CA ASN A 19 -23.02 -2.03 -3.77
C ASN A 19 -21.80 -2.95 -3.58
N THR A 20 -21.15 -3.36 -4.66
CA THR A 20 -19.84 -4.04 -4.64
C THR A 20 -18.77 -3.01 -4.32
N ASN A 21 -18.81 -2.48 -3.11
CA ASN A 21 -17.80 -1.59 -2.59
C ASN A 21 -16.56 -2.44 -2.30
N VAL A 22 -15.80 -2.77 -3.34
CA VAL A 22 -14.50 -3.43 -3.22
C VAL A 22 -13.61 -2.48 -2.43
N GLN A 23 -13.37 -2.81 -1.17
CA GLN A 23 -12.52 -2.01 -0.29
C GLN A 23 -11.08 -2.18 -0.74
N ILE A 24 -10.57 -1.19 -1.48
CA ILE A 24 -9.18 -1.17 -1.95
C ILE A 24 -8.29 -0.98 -0.71
N ASN A 25 -7.43 -1.97 -0.46
CA ASN A 25 -6.36 -1.84 0.52
C ASN A 25 -5.13 -1.26 -0.18
N VAL A 26 -4.59 -0.17 0.37
CA VAL A 26 -3.39 0.49 -0.15
C VAL A 26 -2.26 0.33 0.86
N ILE A 27 -1.19 -0.34 0.44
CA ILE A 27 0.03 -0.45 1.23
C ILE A 27 1.12 0.34 0.51
N PHE A 28 1.79 1.22 1.24
CA PHE A 28 2.91 1.98 0.73
C PHE A 28 3.92 2.29 1.82
N THR A 29 5.17 2.44 1.42
CA THR A 29 6.27 2.78 2.32
C THR A 29 6.62 4.25 2.13
N VAL A 30 6.72 4.97 3.25
CA VAL A 30 7.28 6.32 3.32
C VAL A 30 8.72 6.21 3.75
N SER A 31 9.62 6.81 2.96
CA SER A 31 11.03 6.94 3.32
C SER A 31 11.38 8.41 3.44
N VAL A 32 11.84 8.83 4.62
CA VAL A 32 12.40 10.17 4.84
C VAL A 32 13.89 10.06 5.12
N THR A 33 14.68 10.43 4.12
CA THR A 33 16.13 10.42 4.21
C THR A 33 16.68 11.74 4.76
N LYS A 34 17.54 11.66 5.77
CA LYS A 34 18.39 12.74 6.26
C LYS A 34 19.83 12.24 6.34
N GLU A 35 20.75 12.97 5.73
CA GLU A 35 22.18 12.63 5.71
C GLU A 35 22.44 11.20 5.20
N ASP A 36 22.88 10.30 6.06
CA ASP A 36 23.20 8.89 5.80
C ASP A 36 22.14 7.90 6.32
N GLN A 37 21.01 8.39 6.83
CA GLN A 37 19.92 7.58 7.38
C GLN A 37 18.57 7.89 6.76
N SER A 38 17.69 6.90 6.74
CA SER A 38 16.30 7.01 6.30
C SER A 38 15.38 6.51 7.42
N LEU A 39 14.38 7.32 7.77
CA LEU A 39 13.22 6.87 8.52
C LEU A 39 12.26 6.18 7.55
N ILE A 40 12.01 4.91 7.80
CA ILE A 40 11.10 4.07 7.04
C ILE A 40 9.82 3.92 7.84
N LEU A 41 8.67 4.15 7.21
CA LEU A 41 7.36 3.85 7.76
C LEU A 41 6.56 3.04 6.75
N ASP A 42 6.10 1.86 7.13
CA ASP A 42 5.15 1.11 6.32
C ASP A 42 3.73 1.47 6.76
N ILE A 43 2.91 1.84 5.77
CA ILE A 43 1.60 2.39 5.98
C ILE A 43 0.58 1.55 5.23
N GLN A 44 -0.50 1.23 5.92
CA GLN A 44 -1.65 0.56 5.35
C GLN A 44 -2.90 1.44 5.44
N ILE A 45 -3.61 1.55 4.33
CA ILE A 45 -4.93 2.14 4.24
C ILE A 45 -5.93 1.01 4.00
N ALA A 46 -6.82 0.79 4.96
CA ALA A 46 -7.88 -0.21 4.88
C ALA A 46 -9.24 0.44 5.11
N GLY A 47 -9.94 0.81 4.02
CA GLY A 47 -11.17 1.60 4.12
C GLY A 47 -10.88 3.04 4.53
N ASP A 48 -11.41 3.44 5.68
CA ASP A 48 -11.21 4.75 6.30
C ASP A 48 -10.05 4.76 7.31
N GLN A 49 -9.45 3.61 7.58
CA GLN A 49 -8.34 3.48 8.52
C GLN A 49 -7.01 3.75 7.84
N PHE A 50 -6.23 4.68 8.39
CA PHE A 50 -4.85 4.98 8.04
C PHE A 50 -3.96 4.52 9.19
N LEU A 51 -3.16 3.48 8.97
CA LEU A 51 -2.38 2.79 10.01
C LEU A 51 -0.91 2.79 9.66
N ILE A 52 -0.06 3.06 10.66
CA ILE A 52 1.38 2.82 10.58
C ILE A 52 1.62 1.43 11.16
N ASP A 53 2.04 0.48 10.33
CA ASP A 53 2.28 -0.90 10.77
C ASP A 53 3.71 -1.08 11.31
N HIS A 54 4.65 -0.32 10.75
CA HIS A 54 6.07 -0.49 11.02
C HIS A 54 6.82 0.82 10.92
N VAL A 55 7.85 0.97 11.76
CA VAL A 55 8.79 2.09 11.74
C VAL A 55 10.21 1.60 11.94
N ALA A 56 11.15 2.06 11.13
CA ALA A 56 12.57 1.74 11.28
C ALA A 56 13.49 2.89 10.86
N ILE A 57 14.74 2.85 11.34
CA ILE A 57 15.82 3.68 10.83
C ILE A 57 16.77 2.78 10.05
N GLU A 58 16.98 3.10 8.78
CA GLU A 58 17.85 2.34 7.87
C GLU A 58 18.96 3.22 7.29
N PRO A 59 20.12 2.65 6.89
CA PRO A 59 21.11 3.38 6.12
C PRO A 59 20.54 3.85 4.78
N LYS A 60 20.86 5.07 4.37
CA LYS A 60 20.37 5.69 3.13
C LYS A 60 20.62 4.84 1.88
N ASP A 61 21.81 4.25 1.77
CA ASP A 61 22.22 3.48 0.60
C ASP A 61 21.68 2.03 0.61
N GLY A 62 20.84 1.70 1.61
CA GLY A 62 19.90 0.59 1.58
C GLY A 62 20.52 -0.79 1.38
N PHE A 63 20.99 -1.40 2.48
CA PHE A 63 21.04 -2.85 2.68
C PHE A 63 21.12 -3.09 4.19
N PRO A 64 19.98 -3.22 4.90
CA PRO A 64 20.03 -3.70 6.28
C PRO A 64 20.59 -5.13 6.22
N SER A 65 21.77 -5.35 6.79
CA SER A 65 22.17 -6.70 7.15
C SER A 65 21.17 -7.26 8.16
N ASP A 66 21.03 -8.58 8.24
CA ASP A 66 20.14 -9.26 9.21
C ASP A 66 20.43 -8.91 10.70
N SER A 67 21.47 -8.13 10.95
CA SER A 67 21.87 -7.63 12.27
C SER A 67 21.29 -6.26 12.63
N TYR A 68 20.62 -5.54 11.74
CA TYR A 68 20.05 -4.23 12.06
C TYR A 68 18.76 -4.39 12.87
N TYR A 69 18.58 -3.52 13.84
CA TYR A 69 17.33 -3.42 14.56
C TYR A 69 16.25 -2.90 13.62
N THR A 70 15.23 -3.72 13.38
CA THR A 70 14.12 -3.43 12.46
C THR A 70 13.05 -2.54 13.10
N GLY A 71 13.34 -1.86 14.22
CA GLY A 71 12.35 -1.07 14.93
C GLY A 71 11.45 -1.88 15.88
N PRO A 72 10.65 -1.17 16.69
CA PRO A 72 9.74 -1.77 17.65
C PRO A 72 8.43 -2.25 16.99
N VAL A 73 7.61 -2.95 17.76
CA VAL A 73 6.20 -3.12 17.41
C VAL A 73 5.53 -1.75 17.61
N PHE A 74 4.98 -1.18 16.53
CA PHE A 74 4.48 0.20 16.55
C PHE A 74 3.38 0.42 17.61
N ASP A 75 2.46 -0.54 17.74
CA ASP A 75 1.35 -0.50 18.71
C ASP A 75 1.79 -0.60 20.18
N GLU A 76 3.04 -1.00 20.44
CA GLU A 76 3.61 -1.05 21.80
C GLU A 76 4.30 0.26 22.20
N LEU A 77 4.36 1.25 21.31
CA LEU A 77 4.88 2.57 21.62
C LEU A 77 3.93 3.32 22.56
N ASP A 78 4.51 4.20 23.39
CA ASP A 78 3.73 5.12 24.22
C ASP A 78 2.85 6.04 23.35
N GLU A 79 1.67 6.42 23.84
CA GLU A 79 0.64 7.18 23.11
C GLU A 79 1.18 8.50 22.51
N ASP A 80 2.05 9.20 23.24
CA ASP A 80 2.70 10.43 22.77
C ASP A 80 3.62 10.18 21.56
N MET A 81 4.31 9.03 21.52
CA MET A 81 5.16 8.68 20.37
C MET A 81 4.31 8.32 19.16
N VAL A 82 3.25 7.53 19.35
CA VAL A 82 2.29 7.18 18.29
C VAL A 82 1.73 8.46 17.67
N THR A 83 1.22 9.36 18.51
CA THR A 83 0.68 10.66 18.08
C THR A 83 1.74 11.47 17.31
N GLY A 84 2.97 11.54 17.83
CA GLY A 84 4.06 12.26 17.16
C GLY A 84 4.41 11.74 15.76
N PHE A 85 4.28 10.44 15.50
CA PHE A 85 4.46 9.89 14.16
C PHE A 85 3.33 10.25 13.20
N TYR A 86 2.08 10.21 13.65
CA TYR A 86 0.95 10.65 12.82
C TYR A 86 1.03 12.15 12.50
N ASP A 87 1.31 13.00 13.49
CA ASP A 87 1.50 14.44 13.29
C ASP A 87 2.64 14.71 12.28
N TYR A 88 3.75 13.98 12.42
CA TYR A 88 4.91 14.10 11.53
C TYR A 88 4.57 13.80 10.06
N LEU A 89 3.74 12.78 9.82
CA LEU A 89 3.25 12.41 8.49
C LEU A 89 2.26 13.44 7.95
N GLU A 90 1.34 13.89 8.80
CA GLU A 90 0.31 14.87 8.44
C GLU A 90 0.93 16.21 8.00
N GLU A 91 1.95 16.71 8.72
CA GLU A 91 2.71 17.91 8.34
C GLU A 91 3.38 17.80 6.95
N ARG A 92 3.59 16.59 6.45
CA ARG A 92 4.18 16.30 5.13
C ARG A 92 3.12 16.00 4.06
N GLY A 93 1.84 16.14 4.40
CA GLY A 93 0.72 15.86 3.51
C GLY A 93 0.44 14.36 3.34
N ILE A 94 0.97 13.52 4.23
CA ILE A 94 0.71 12.08 4.24
C ILE A 94 -0.42 11.86 5.25
N ASN A 95 -1.65 11.94 4.75
CA ASN A 95 -2.87 11.95 5.54
C ASN A 95 -4.04 11.29 4.78
N THR A 96 -5.24 11.42 5.32
CA THR A 96 -6.47 10.84 4.74
C THR A 96 -6.79 11.37 3.34
N ASP A 97 -6.43 12.63 3.01
CA ASP A 97 -6.65 13.17 1.66
C ASP A 97 -5.76 12.48 0.62
N LEU A 98 -4.48 12.26 0.97
CA LEU A 98 -3.58 11.45 0.14
C LEU A 98 -4.10 10.01 0.01
N ALA A 99 -4.60 9.43 1.10
CA ALA A 99 -5.16 8.09 1.10
C ALA A 99 -6.33 7.96 0.11
N ASN A 100 -7.29 8.89 0.16
CA ASN A 100 -8.43 8.94 -0.75
C ASN A 100 -8.00 9.13 -2.22
N TYR A 101 -6.98 9.96 -2.44
CA TYR A 101 -6.40 10.13 -3.77
C TYR A 101 -5.76 8.83 -4.29
N LEU A 102 -4.99 8.13 -3.47
CA LEU A 102 -4.34 6.87 -3.85
C LEU A 102 -5.35 5.77 -4.19
N VAL A 103 -6.42 5.65 -3.41
CA VAL A 103 -7.52 4.70 -3.69
C VAL A 103 -8.12 4.97 -5.08
N SER A 104 -8.43 6.24 -5.39
CA SER A 104 -8.97 6.62 -6.69
C SER A 104 -7.98 6.36 -7.84
N LEU A 105 -6.71 6.72 -7.64
CA LEU A 105 -5.64 6.50 -8.61
C LEU A 105 -5.43 5.01 -8.92
N LEU A 106 -5.53 4.15 -7.91
CA LEU A 106 -5.37 2.70 -8.06
C LEU A 106 -6.53 2.11 -8.86
N HIS A 107 -7.76 2.54 -8.62
CA HIS A 107 -8.91 2.12 -9.41
C HIS A 107 -8.73 2.44 -10.90
N ASP A 108 -8.33 3.67 -11.23
CA ASP A 108 -8.06 4.08 -12.61
C ASP A 108 -6.90 3.29 -13.24
N LYS A 109 -5.84 3.04 -12.47
CA LYS A 109 -4.68 2.26 -12.92
C LYS A 109 -5.07 0.83 -13.22
N GLU A 110 -5.83 0.18 -12.33
CA GLU A 110 -6.30 -1.19 -12.48
C GLU A 110 -7.12 -1.33 -13.76
N GLN A 111 -8.09 -0.44 -13.98
CA GLN A 111 -8.94 -0.48 -15.17
C GLN A 111 -8.13 -0.31 -16.46
N ARG A 112 -7.13 0.58 -16.46
CA ARG A 112 -6.23 0.80 -17.61
C ARG A 112 -5.36 -0.43 -17.88
N GLU A 113 -4.77 -1.02 -16.85
CA GLU A 113 -3.94 -2.23 -16.96
C GLU A 113 -4.77 -3.42 -17.44
N TYR A 114 -5.98 -3.59 -16.91
CA TYR A 114 -6.91 -4.63 -17.32
C TYR A 114 -7.27 -4.51 -18.80
N THR A 115 -7.67 -3.31 -19.24
CA THR A 115 -8.01 -3.05 -20.65
C THR A 115 -6.80 -3.29 -21.56
N GLY A 116 -5.61 -2.83 -21.15
CA GLY A 116 -4.37 -3.08 -21.90
C GLY A 116 -4.00 -4.56 -21.97
N TRP A 117 -4.19 -5.32 -20.88
CA TRP A 117 -3.99 -6.75 -20.83
C TRP A 117 -4.95 -7.50 -21.76
N LEU A 118 -6.24 -7.17 -21.75
CA LEU A 118 -7.22 -7.74 -22.68
C LEU A 118 -6.83 -7.51 -24.14
N GLY A 119 -6.33 -6.32 -24.47
CA GLY A 119 -5.79 -6.01 -25.80
C GLY A 119 -4.65 -6.96 -26.17
N ARG A 120 -3.67 -7.14 -25.28
CA ARG A 120 -2.55 -8.07 -25.49
C ARG A 120 -3.01 -9.53 -25.66
N VAL A 121 -4.03 -9.96 -24.92
CA VAL A 121 -4.61 -11.31 -25.04
C VAL A 121 -5.28 -11.49 -26.40
N LYS A 122 -6.08 -10.50 -26.84
CA LYS A 122 -6.72 -10.52 -28.16
C LYS A 122 -5.68 -10.63 -29.28
N ASP A 123 -4.62 -9.84 -29.22
CA ASP A 123 -3.55 -9.85 -30.23
C ASP A 123 -2.80 -11.18 -30.24
N PHE A 124 -2.62 -11.81 -29.08
CA PHE A 124 -2.01 -13.13 -28.96
C PHE A 124 -2.89 -14.23 -29.61
N LEU A 125 -4.20 -14.21 -29.38
CA LEU A 125 -5.15 -15.19 -29.93
C LEU A 125 -5.45 -15.00 -31.42
N SER A 126 -5.22 -13.80 -31.96
CA SER A 126 -5.47 -13.48 -33.36
C SER A 126 -4.27 -13.80 -34.28
N LYS A 127 -3.16 -14.30 -33.73
CA LYS A 127 -2.01 -14.84 -34.46
C LYS A 127 -2.12 -16.34 -34.59
#